data_AF-A0A842N5W7-F1
#
_entry.id   AF-A0A842N5W7-F1
#
_cell.length_a   1.000
_cell.length_b   1.000
_cell.length_c   1.000
_cell.angle_alpha   90.00
_cell.angle_beta   90.00
_cell.angle_gamma   90.00
#
_symmetry.space_group_name_H-M   'P 1'
#
loop_
_entity.id
_entity.type
_entity.pdbx_description
1 polymer ?
#
loop_
_entity_poly.entity_id
_entity_poly.type
_entity_poly.pdbx_seq_one_letter_code
_entity_poly.pdbx_strand_id
1 'polypeptide(L)'
;MVDKKLETLAYRLKDLSTLRNLFSELNFDFADKPVNKDNWNDEQKKIVQEAKIIASKDDYKIYYIQTNTDSLKEWKGISSKIIKDNNGLCMICSHNPGGFKWIFSSLSKDFSKSFSETRHVPIDINPDSGVPSTFVECLEKIRVEKESTSTSILSQISDAFDSFAVQIHDELTVNVFEALKVLSEGIIGDKNNNLPLTDETLEEIREPIFILLYRIIFILYAEDRGIFPVDNKIYQEEFSLKWIKEEWLLKSANIKKLAEFDVEKRIKKLFRLIEIGSEELDYDKDEFFMRSYYGRIFDRKINNKLEEWNIPNSNFLEMLSLLTRTKDKKGNYFFLDYSALETRHLGSIY
;
A
#
# COMPACT_ATOMS: atom_id res chain seq x y z
N MET A 1 -14.49 18.04 11.60
CA MET A 1 -15.52 17.01 11.87
C MET A 1 -15.78 16.37 10.51
N VAL A 2 -15.54 15.07 10.37
CA VAL A 2 -15.62 14.36 9.08
C VAL A 2 -17.06 14.38 8.54
N ASP A 3 -17.22 14.65 7.26
CA ASP A 3 -18.49 14.66 6.54
C ASP A 3 -19.11 13.24 6.56
N LYS A 4 -20.10 13.05 7.44
CA LYS A 4 -20.77 11.76 7.65
C LYS A 4 -21.43 11.21 6.39
N LYS A 5 -21.85 12.07 5.47
CA LYS A 5 -22.50 11.65 4.23
C LYS A 5 -21.46 11.09 3.26
N LEU A 6 -20.33 11.78 3.10
CA LEU A 6 -19.20 11.27 2.32
C LEU A 6 -18.64 9.97 2.90
N GLU A 7 -18.48 9.89 4.22
CA GLU A 7 -18.04 8.67 4.90
C GLU A 7 -18.96 7.48 4.58
N THR A 8 -20.28 7.70 4.61
CA THR A 8 -21.27 6.66 4.28
C THR A 8 -21.18 6.24 2.82
N LEU A 9 -20.96 7.18 1.89
CA LEU A 9 -20.81 6.88 0.47
C LEU A 9 -19.50 6.13 0.19
N ALA A 10 -18.40 6.56 0.80
CA ALA A 10 -17.11 5.90 0.70
C ALA A 10 -17.19 4.46 1.22
N TYR A 11 -17.86 4.23 2.36
CA TYR A 11 -18.01 2.88 2.93
C TYR A 11 -18.85 1.94 2.05
N ARG A 12 -19.71 2.50 1.20
CA ARG A 12 -20.56 1.74 0.28
C ARG A 12 -19.92 1.51 -1.08
N LEU A 13 -18.72 2.02 -1.35
CA LEU A 13 -18.04 1.84 -2.63
C LEU A 13 -17.79 0.35 -2.93
N LYS A 14 -18.47 -0.17 -3.95
CA LYS A 14 -18.39 -1.58 -4.38
C LYS A 14 -18.42 -1.76 -5.89
N ASP A 15 -18.96 -0.79 -6.62
CA ASP A 15 -19.24 -0.91 -8.04
C ASP A 15 -19.38 0.48 -8.71
N LEU A 16 -19.68 0.46 -10.01
CA LEU A 16 -19.97 1.66 -10.80
C LEU A 16 -21.09 2.54 -10.19
N SER A 17 -22.16 1.94 -9.68
CA SER A 17 -23.33 2.68 -9.19
C SER A 17 -22.98 3.48 -7.93
N THR A 18 -22.33 2.82 -6.99
CA THR A 18 -21.87 3.43 -5.73
C THR A 18 -20.80 4.49 -5.98
N LEU A 19 -19.91 4.28 -6.96
CA LEU A 19 -18.94 5.30 -7.38
C LEU A 19 -19.62 6.54 -7.99
N ARG A 20 -20.64 6.36 -8.83
CA ARG A 20 -21.42 7.49 -9.38
C ARG A 20 -22.08 8.32 -8.29
N ASN A 21 -22.65 7.68 -7.28
CA ASN A 21 -23.26 8.38 -6.14
C ASN A 21 -22.22 9.20 -5.37
N LEU A 22 -21.00 8.66 -5.19
CA LEU A 22 -19.90 9.39 -4.57
C LEU A 22 -19.52 10.65 -5.38
N PHE A 23 -19.30 10.52 -6.70
CA PHE A 23 -18.90 11.66 -7.53
C PHE A 23 -20.00 12.72 -7.69
N SER A 24 -21.27 12.32 -7.62
CA SER A 24 -22.37 13.27 -7.51
C SER A 24 -22.28 14.09 -6.22
N GLU A 25 -21.88 13.49 -5.10
CA GLU A 25 -21.68 14.20 -3.82
C GLU A 25 -20.44 15.11 -3.82
N LEU A 26 -19.48 14.81 -4.69
CA LEU A 26 -18.29 15.61 -4.93
C LEU A 26 -18.54 16.75 -5.93
N ASN A 27 -19.79 16.98 -6.34
CA ASN A 27 -20.23 18.02 -7.30
C ASN A 27 -19.72 17.84 -8.74
N PHE A 28 -19.43 16.62 -9.17
CA PHE A 28 -19.19 16.33 -10.59
C PHE A 28 -20.51 16.08 -11.32
N ASP A 29 -20.58 16.51 -12.58
CA ASP A 29 -21.72 16.31 -13.44
C ASP A 29 -21.74 14.87 -13.97
N PHE A 30 -22.91 14.23 -13.97
CA PHE A 30 -23.06 12.85 -14.44
C PHE A 30 -22.62 12.69 -15.90
N ALA A 31 -21.92 11.58 -16.19
CA ALA A 31 -21.59 11.17 -17.55
C ALA A 31 -21.79 9.66 -17.74
N ASP A 32 -22.06 9.26 -18.97
CA ASP A 32 -22.04 7.84 -19.38
C ASP A 32 -21.47 7.74 -20.80
N LYS A 33 -20.16 7.96 -20.91
CA LYS A 33 -19.46 7.94 -22.20
C LYS A 33 -18.49 6.76 -22.27
N PRO A 34 -18.37 6.10 -23.44
CA PRO A 34 -17.39 5.03 -23.61
C PRO A 34 -15.95 5.58 -23.53
N VAL A 35 -15.02 4.72 -23.13
CA VAL A 35 -13.58 5.00 -23.16
C VAL A 35 -13.02 4.57 -24.50
N ASN A 36 -12.20 5.42 -25.14
CA ASN A 36 -11.48 5.02 -26.34
C ASN A 36 -10.40 3.97 -25.98
N LYS A 37 -10.46 2.80 -26.63
CA LYS A 37 -9.53 1.68 -26.43
C LYS A 37 -8.69 1.36 -27.67
N ASP A 38 -8.64 2.23 -28.68
CA ASP A 38 -7.98 1.99 -29.97
C ASP A 38 -6.48 1.74 -29.77
N ASN A 39 -5.85 2.50 -28.87
CA ASN A 39 -4.43 2.42 -28.56
C ASN A 39 -4.09 1.32 -27.52
N TRP A 40 -5.06 0.50 -27.09
CA TRP A 40 -4.83 -0.52 -26.07
C TRP A 40 -4.34 -1.82 -26.71
N ASN A 41 -3.36 -2.47 -26.06
CA ASN A 41 -2.89 -3.78 -26.50
C ASN A 41 -3.89 -4.89 -26.10
N ASP A 42 -3.69 -6.09 -26.65
CA ASP A 42 -4.63 -7.21 -26.44
C ASP A 42 -4.72 -7.66 -24.98
N GLU A 43 -3.61 -7.56 -24.24
CA GLU A 43 -3.56 -7.86 -22.82
C GLU A 43 -4.41 -6.89 -22.00
N GLN A 44 -4.26 -5.58 -22.23
CA GLN A 44 -5.08 -4.53 -21.61
C GLN A 44 -6.57 -4.72 -21.91
N LYS A 45 -6.90 -5.08 -23.16
CA LYS A 45 -8.28 -5.36 -23.57
C LYS A 45 -8.85 -6.60 -22.89
N LYS A 46 -8.02 -7.61 -22.61
CA LYS A 46 -8.40 -8.82 -21.88
C LYS A 46 -8.56 -8.56 -20.38
N ILE A 47 -7.74 -7.69 -19.81
CA ILE A 47 -7.77 -7.35 -18.38
C ILE A 47 -8.99 -6.49 -18.02
N VAL A 48 -9.29 -5.49 -18.84
CA VAL A 48 -10.34 -4.50 -18.54
C VAL A 48 -11.70 -4.97 -19.05
N GLN A 49 -12.54 -5.37 -18.11
CA GLN A 49 -13.91 -5.84 -18.37
C GLN A 49 -14.87 -4.68 -18.70
N GLU A 50 -14.76 -3.56 -17.97
CA GLU A 50 -15.59 -2.38 -18.18
C GLU A 50 -14.73 -1.11 -18.09
N ALA A 51 -14.98 -0.14 -18.96
CA ALA A 51 -14.33 1.16 -18.92
C ALA A 51 -15.31 2.25 -19.34
N LYS A 52 -15.57 3.21 -18.47
CA LYS A 52 -16.55 4.30 -18.71
C LYS A 52 -16.04 5.63 -18.15
N ILE A 53 -16.40 6.72 -18.82
CA ILE A 53 -16.36 8.05 -18.21
C ILE A 53 -17.70 8.23 -17.50
N ILE A 54 -17.65 8.37 -16.18
CA ILE A 54 -18.82 8.29 -15.29
C ILE A 54 -19.28 9.64 -14.76
N ALA A 55 -18.37 10.61 -14.78
CA ALA A 55 -18.64 11.98 -14.37
C ALA A 55 -17.62 12.92 -15.04
N SER A 56 -17.95 14.20 -15.10
CA SER A 56 -17.06 15.25 -15.58
C SER A 56 -17.37 16.56 -14.90
N LYS A 57 -16.39 17.47 -14.89
CA LYS A 57 -16.60 18.86 -14.53
C LYS A 57 -15.66 19.69 -15.39
N ASP A 58 -16.22 20.66 -16.12
CA ASP A 58 -15.47 21.31 -17.21
C ASP A 58 -14.89 20.23 -18.16
N ASP A 59 -13.62 20.32 -18.53
CA ASP A 59 -12.94 19.28 -19.33
C ASP A 59 -12.33 18.13 -18.49
N TYR A 60 -12.42 18.20 -17.15
CA TYR A 60 -11.87 17.17 -16.28
C TYR A 60 -12.81 15.97 -16.18
N LYS A 61 -12.28 14.75 -16.41
CA LYS A 61 -13.08 13.53 -16.52
C LYS A 61 -12.79 12.53 -15.40
N ILE A 62 -13.83 11.83 -14.94
CA ILE A 62 -13.73 10.73 -13.99
C ILE A 62 -13.97 9.42 -14.72
N TYR A 63 -12.98 8.54 -14.71
CA TYR A 63 -13.02 7.23 -15.33
C TYR A 63 -13.29 6.14 -14.28
N TYR A 64 -14.15 5.21 -14.63
CA TYR A 64 -14.31 3.92 -13.95
C TYR A 64 -13.68 2.83 -14.80
N ILE A 65 -12.80 2.03 -14.21
CA ILE A 65 -12.13 0.90 -14.85
C ILE A 65 -12.34 -0.35 -13.99
N GLN A 66 -13.09 -1.31 -14.53
CA GLN A 66 -13.28 -2.62 -13.94
C GLN A 66 -12.28 -3.61 -14.54
N THR A 67 -11.53 -4.32 -13.68
CA THR A 67 -10.54 -5.32 -14.09
C THR A 67 -10.93 -6.73 -13.61
N ASN A 68 -10.33 -7.75 -14.21
CA ASN A 68 -10.46 -9.16 -13.81
C ASN A 68 -9.22 -9.73 -13.09
N THR A 69 -8.32 -8.85 -12.64
CA THR A 69 -7.06 -9.19 -12.00
C THR A 69 -6.87 -8.33 -10.76
N ASP A 70 -6.17 -8.80 -9.75
CA ASP A 70 -5.75 -8.01 -8.58
C ASP A 70 -4.32 -7.46 -8.70
N SER A 71 -3.69 -7.63 -9.87
CA SER A 71 -2.34 -7.11 -10.09
C SER A 71 -2.32 -5.57 -10.12
N LEU A 72 -1.80 -4.97 -9.05
CA LEU A 72 -1.67 -3.52 -8.92
C LEU A 72 -0.80 -2.92 -10.02
N LYS A 73 0.19 -3.68 -10.49
CA LYS A 73 1.06 -3.28 -11.60
C LYS A 73 0.24 -3.00 -12.87
N GLU A 74 -0.67 -3.92 -13.20
CA GLU A 74 -1.56 -3.75 -14.36
C GLU A 74 -2.51 -2.56 -14.19
N TRP A 75 -3.13 -2.42 -13.01
CA TRP A 75 -4.06 -1.32 -12.75
C TRP A 75 -3.37 0.05 -12.85
N LYS A 76 -2.17 0.17 -12.26
CA LYS A 76 -1.36 1.38 -12.28
C LYS A 76 -0.88 1.70 -13.70
N GLY A 77 -0.45 0.68 -14.45
CA GLY A 77 -0.03 0.83 -15.84
C GLY A 77 -1.15 1.34 -16.76
N ILE A 78 -2.34 0.73 -16.67
CA ILE A 78 -3.54 1.17 -17.41
C ILE A 78 -3.91 2.61 -17.03
N SER A 79 -3.96 2.92 -15.73
CA SER A 79 -4.31 4.25 -15.24
C SER A 79 -3.33 5.32 -15.74
N SER A 80 -2.03 5.05 -15.64
CA SER A 80 -0.97 5.97 -16.09
C SER A 80 -1.07 6.27 -17.59
N LYS A 81 -1.40 5.25 -18.38
CA LYS A 81 -1.62 5.41 -19.82
C LYS A 81 -2.83 6.30 -20.13
N ILE A 82 -3.98 6.06 -19.51
CA ILE A 82 -5.19 6.87 -19.72
C ILE A 82 -4.94 8.32 -19.31
N ILE A 83 -4.26 8.54 -18.17
CA ILE A 83 -3.90 9.88 -17.68
C ILE A 83 -3.02 10.61 -18.69
N LYS A 84 -2.00 9.93 -19.23
CA LYS A 84 -1.13 10.48 -20.28
C LYS A 84 -1.92 10.84 -21.54
N ASP A 85 -2.80 9.95 -22.01
CA ASP A 85 -3.62 10.17 -23.21
C ASP A 85 -4.61 11.35 -23.05
N ASN A 86 -4.94 11.72 -21.81
CA ASN A 86 -5.82 12.85 -21.47
C ASN A 86 -5.05 14.10 -20.97
N ASN A 87 -3.72 14.17 -21.17
CA ASN A 87 -2.87 15.27 -20.70
C ASN A 87 -3.03 15.57 -19.20
N GLY A 88 -3.35 14.56 -18.39
CA GLY A 88 -3.56 14.70 -16.95
C GLY A 88 -4.94 15.20 -16.52
N LEU A 89 -5.82 15.61 -17.42
CA LEU A 89 -7.14 16.17 -17.09
C LEU A 89 -8.18 15.07 -16.78
N CYS A 90 -7.79 14.09 -15.98
CA CYS A 90 -8.68 13.05 -15.53
C CYS A 90 -8.20 12.36 -14.26
N MET A 91 -9.16 11.77 -13.55
CA MET A 91 -8.91 10.83 -12.47
C MET A 91 -9.47 9.45 -12.85
N ILE A 92 -8.71 8.40 -12.55
CA ILE A 92 -9.05 7.00 -12.84
C ILE A 92 -9.37 6.28 -11.54
N CYS A 93 -10.55 5.69 -11.46
CA CYS A 93 -11.00 4.85 -10.35
C CYS A 93 -11.01 3.39 -10.83
N SER A 94 -10.02 2.60 -10.42
CA SER A 94 -9.87 1.20 -10.81
C SER A 94 -10.32 0.26 -9.69
N HIS A 95 -11.00 -0.82 -10.06
CA HIS A 95 -11.51 -1.82 -9.12
C HIS A 95 -11.65 -3.21 -9.76
N ASN A 96 -11.32 -4.26 -9.01
CA ASN A 96 -11.73 -5.63 -9.32
C ASN A 96 -12.93 -6.00 -8.42
N PRO A 97 -14.11 -6.31 -8.99
CA PRO A 97 -15.31 -6.66 -8.23
C PRO A 97 -15.17 -7.87 -7.31
N GLY A 98 -14.17 -8.73 -7.55
CA GLY A 98 -13.88 -9.87 -6.69
C GLY A 98 -13.22 -9.53 -5.36
N GLY A 99 -12.81 -8.27 -5.16
CA GLY A 99 -12.07 -7.82 -3.98
C GLY A 99 -12.64 -6.56 -3.33
N PHE A 100 -11.94 -6.05 -2.31
CA PHE A 100 -12.31 -4.84 -1.56
C PHE A 100 -11.47 -3.61 -1.93
N LYS A 101 -10.53 -3.76 -2.87
CA LYS A 101 -9.54 -2.75 -3.18
C LYS A 101 -9.99 -1.81 -4.29
N TRP A 102 -9.77 -0.52 -4.07
CA TRP A 102 -9.90 0.54 -5.07
C TRP A 102 -8.55 1.22 -5.27
N ILE A 103 -8.27 1.70 -6.48
CA ILE A 103 -7.15 2.61 -6.74
C ILE A 103 -7.67 3.86 -7.43
N PHE A 104 -7.45 5.01 -6.80
CA PHE A 104 -7.71 6.33 -7.38
C PHE A 104 -6.40 6.88 -7.94
N SER A 105 -6.36 7.23 -9.22
CA SER A 105 -5.13 7.67 -9.88
C SER A 105 -5.33 9.01 -10.57
N SER A 106 -4.36 9.92 -10.41
CA SER A 106 -4.37 11.24 -11.04
C SER A 106 -2.94 11.71 -11.28
N LEU A 107 -2.77 12.72 -12.14
CA LEU A 107 -1.47 13.33 -12.40
C LEU A 107 -0.97 14.08 -11.16
N SER A 108 0.32 13.91 -10.83
CA SER A 108 1.00 14.71 -9.80
C SER A 108 1.32 16.12 -10.29
N LYS A 109 1.25 17.09 -9.38
CA LYS A 109 1.71 18.47 -9.58
C LYS A 109 3.20 18.65 -9.29
N ASP A 110 3.83 17.75 -8.54
CA ASP A 110 5.26 17.85 -8.22
C ASP A 110 6.09 17.72 -9.50
N PHE A 111 6.71 18.85 -9.90
CA PHE A 111 7.65 18.94 -11.01
C PHE A 111 8.98 18.24 -10.63
N SER A 112 8.96 16.91 -10.50
CA SER A 112 10.19 16.15 -10.69
C SER A 112 10.64 16.34 -12.14
N LYS A 113 11.96 16.26 -12.40
CA LYS A 113 12.57 16.50 -13.73
C LYS A 113 12.02 15.60 -14.85
N SER A 114 11.16 14.64 -14.52
CA SER A 114 10.26 13.90 -15.41
C SER A 114 8.89 14.60 -15.44
N PHE A 115 8.52 15.22 -16.57
CA PHE A 115 7.09 15.44 -16.83
C PHE A 115 6.32 14.13 -16.56
N SER A 116 5.23 14.19 -15.80
CA SER A 116 4.21 13.13 -15.65
C SER A 116 4.46 11.91 -14.74
N GLU A 117 4.62 12.10 -13.43
CA GLU A 117 4.38 10.98 -12.50
C GLU A 117 2.89 10.89 -12.14
N THR A 118 2.29 9.72 -12.36
CA THR A 118 0.94 9.40 -11.91
C THR A 118 1.00 9.03 -10.43
N ARG A 119 0.17 9.67 -9.60
CA ARG A 119 -0.05 9.25 -8.22
C ARG A 119 -1.17 8.23 -8.16
N HIS A 120 -1.03 7.28 -7.26
CA HIS A 120 -2.01 6.24 -6.99
C HIS A 120 -2.36 6.26 -5.50
N VAL A 121 -3.65 6.36 -5.19
CA VAL A 121 -4.22 6.26 -3.85
C VAL A 121 -4.99 4.94 -3.78
N PRO A 122 -4.32 3.85 -3.37
CA PRO A 122 -4.93 2.57 -3.08
C PRO A 122 -5.67 2.61 -1.74
N ILE A 123 -6.91 2.08 -1.71
CA ILE A 123 -7.74 2.00 -0.51
C ILE A 123 -8.41 0.63 -0.46
N ASP A 124 -8.32 -0.04 0.68
CA ASP A 124 -9.08 -1.26 0.97
C ASP A 124 -10.37 -0.88 1.72
N ILE A 125 -11.53 -1.20 1.13
CA ILE A 125 -12.86 -0.90 1.68
C ILE A 125 -13.55 -2.22 2.02
N ASN A 126 -13.22 -2.75 3.20
CA ASN A 126 -13.79 -4.00 3.71
C ASN A 126 -14.97 -3.70 4.67
N PRO A 127 -16.12 -4.40 4.55
CA PRO A 127 -17.23 -4.34 5.50
C PRO A 127 -16.83 -4.39 6.99
N ASP A 128 -15.79 -5.16 7.33
CA ASP A 128 -15.37 -5.34 8.73
C ASP A 128 -14.36 -4.28 9.21
N SER A 129 -13.72 -3.56 8.28
CA SER A 129 -12.62 -2.62 8.55
C SER A 129 -13.06 -1.15 8.53
N GLY A 130 -14.22 -0.84 7.95
CA GLY A 130 -14.66 0.54 7.77
C GLY A 130 -13.87 1.27 6.67
N VAL A 131 -13.95 2.61 6.65
CA VAL A 131 -13.21 3.47 5.70
C VAL A 131 -12.21 4.34 6.45
N PRO A 132 -10.96 4.46 5.98
CA PRO A 132 -9.98 5.37 6.58
C PRO A 132 -10.52 6.80 6.65
N SER A 133 -10.43 7.46 7.82
CA SER A 133 -10.79 8.89 7.91
C SER A 133 -9.93 9.75 6.99
N THR A 134 -8.66 9.38 6.80
CA THR A 134 -7.72 10.03 5.87
C THR A 134 -8.24 10.00 4.42
N PHE A 135 -8.91 8.92 4.03
CA PHE A 135 -9.55 8.83 2.71
C PHE A 135 -10.78 9.72 2.61
N VAL A 136 -11.60 9.81 3.66
CA VAL A 136 -12.75 10.73 3.67
C VAL A 136 -12.28 12.19 3.64
N GLU A 137 -11.25 12.55 4.40
CA GLU A 137 -10.61 13.87 4.35
C GLU A 137 -10.03 14.16 2.94
N CYS A 138 -9.47 13.17 2.26
CA CYS A 138 -9.04 13.28 0.86
C CYS A 138 -10.22 13.55 -0.07
N LEU A 139 -11.33 12.81 0.06
CA LEU A 139 -12.55 13.03 -0.72
C LEU A 139 -13.15 14.42 -0.49
N GLU A 140 -13.17 14.91 0.76
CA GLU A 140 -13.59 16.28 1.08
C GLU A 140 -12.77 17.32 0.30
N LYS A 141 -11.45 17.12 0.18
CA LYS A 141 -10.57 17.98 -0.63
C LYS A 141 -10.78 17.83 -2.13
N ILE A 142 -11.37 16.73 -2.62
CA ILE A 142 -11.67 16.52 -4.05
C ILE A 142 -12.99 17.18 -4.46
N ARG A 143 -13.90 17.47 -3.51
CA ARG A 143 -15.19 18.10 -3.79
C ARG A 143 -15.01 19.43 -4.54
N VAL A 144 -15.59 19.53 -5.74
CA VAL A 144 -15.40 20.70 -6.62
C VAL A 144 -16.47 21.78 -6.39
N GLU A 145 -16.15 23.00 -6.76
CA GLU A 145 -17.10 24.12 -6.76
C GLU A 145 -17.76 24.28 -8.14
N LYS A 146 -18.81 25.10 -8.22
CA LYS A 146 -19.55 25.27 -9.48
C LYS A 146 -18.70 25.88 -10.60
N GLU A 147 -17.79 26.79 -10.25
CA GLU A 147 -16.95 27.56 -11.18
C GLU A 147 -15.54 26.97 -11.36
N SER A 148 -15.29 25.77 -10.82
CA SER A 148 -13.98 25.10 -10.96
C SER A 148 -13.67 24.77 -12.42
N THR A 149 -12.50 25.21 -12.89
CA THR A 149 -11.93 24.85 -14.19
C THR A 149 -11.16 23.53 -14.12
N SER A 150 -10.99 22.84 -15.24
CA SER A 150 -10.23 21.59 -15.33
C SER A 150 -8.80 21.66 -14.75
N THR A 151 -8.11 22.80 -14.91
CA THR A 151 -6.77 23.02 -14.34
C THR A 151 -6.81 23.23 -12.82
N SER A 152 -7.81 23.94 -12.30
CA SER A 152 -8.01 24.10 -10.86
C SER A 152 -8.35 22.76 -10.20
N ILE A 153 -9.19 21.95 -10.85
CA ILE A 153 -9.57 20.60 -10.38
C ILE A 153 -8.35 19.68 -10.36
N LEU A 154 -7.53 19.70 -11.42
CA LEU A 154 -6.29 18.93 -11.45
C LEU A 154 -5.37 19.30 -10.28
N SER A 155 -5.13 20.60 -10.04
CA SER A 155 -4.33 21.04 -8.89
C SER A 155 -4.93 20.56 -7.57
N GLN A 156 -6.23 20.74 -7.39
CA GLN A 156 -6.94 20.39 -6.17
C GLN A 156 -6.85 18.88 -5.87
N ILE A 157 -7.05 18.03 -6.88
CA ILE A 157 -6.93 16.57 -6.72
C ILE A 157 -5.48 16.17 -6.40
N SER A 158 -4.49 16.79 -7.05
CA SER A 158 -3.08 16.54 -6.72
C SER A 158 -2.78 16.91 -5.27
N ASP A 159 -3.18 18.11 -4.84
CA ASP A 159 -2.94 18.60 -3.47
C ASP A 159 -3.67 17.70 -2.42
N ALA A 160 -4.84 17.13 -2.79
CA ALA A 160 -5.56 16.16 -1.98
C ALA A 160 -4.78 14.83 -1.84
N PHE A 161 -4.21 14.31 -2.93
CA PHE A 161 -3.39 13.10 -2.92
C PHE A 161 -2.07 13.30 -2.16
N ASP A 162 -1.45 14.48 -2.29
CA ASP A 162 -0.26 14.85 -1.51
C ASP A 162 -0.56 14.88 -0.02
N SER A 163 -1.68 15.50 0.35
CA SER A 163 -2.15 15.53 1.73
C SER A 163 -2.39 14.12 2.28
N PHE A 164 -3.01 13.24 1.49
CA PHE A 164 -3.22 11.85 1.87
C PHE A 164 -1.90 11.13 2.11
N ALA A 165 -0.92 11.28 1.21
CA ALA A 165 0.39 10.65 1.35
C ALA A 165 1.14 11.12 2.62
N VAL A 166 1.06 12.41 2.95
CA VAL A 166 1.63 12.96 4.20
C VAL A 166 0.96 12.36 5.43
N GLN A 167 -0.38 12.26 5.45
CA GLN A 167 -1.08 11.66 6.59
C GLN A 167 -0.69 10.18 6.78
N ILE A 168 -0.60 9.42 5.68
CA ILE A 168 -0.13 8.02 5.74
C ILE A 168 1.32 7.94 6.25
N HIS A 169 2.18 8.86 5.85
CA HIS A 169 3.55 8.94 6.33
C HIS A 169 3.63 9.21 7.84
N ASP A 170 2.87 10.18 8.33
CA ASP A 170 2.84 10.55 9.75
C ASP A 170 2.34 9.36 10.61
N GLU A 171 1.26 8.71 10.18
CA GLU A 171 0.73 7.52 10.85
C GLU A 171 1.73 6.35 10.84
N LEU A 172 2.39 6.11 9.72
CA LEU A 172 3.42 5.08 9.62
C LEU A 172 4.60 5.39 10.55
N THR A 173 4.99 6.65 10.69
CA THR A 173 6.07 7.06 11.60
C THR A 173 5.73 6.69 13.04
N VAL A 174 4.51 6.98 13.50
CA VAL A 174 4.03 6.56 14.82
C VAL A 174 4.09 5.04 14.98
N ASN A 175 3.62 4.29 13.98
CA ASN A 175 3.61 2.83 14.03
C ASN A 175 5.01 2.22 14.05
N VAL A 176 6.00 2.86 13.40
CA VAL A 176 7.40 2.42 13.43
C VAL A 176 8.00 2.56 14.82
N PHE A 177 7.71 3.66 15.53
CA PHE A 177 8.16 3.81 16.92
C PHE A 177 7.46 2.83 17.87
N GLU A 178 6.18 2.55 17.67
CA GLU A 178 5.51 1.51 18.46
C GLU A 178 6.06 0.12 18.14
N ALA A 179 6.39 -0.17 16.87
CA ALA A 179 7.00 -1.43 16.47
C ALA A 179 8.41 -1.60 17.06
N LEU A 180 9.21 -0.54 17.11
CA LEU A 180 10.49 -0.50 17.83
C LEU A 180 10.29 -0.89 19.29
N LYS A 181 9.32 -0.27 19.97
CA LYS A 181 9.01 -0.57 21.36
C LYS A 181 8.57 -2.02 21.56
N VAL A 182 7.66 -2.53 20.72
CA VAL A 182 7.18 -3.93 20.76
C VAL A 182 8.34 -4.92 20.61
N LEU A 183 9.28 -4.65 19.71
CA LEU A 183 10.45 -5.51 19.52
C LEU A 183 11.42 -5.40 20.70
N SER A 184 11.67 -4.19 21.23
CA SER A 184 12.50 -3.98 22.42
C SER A 184 11.93 -4.72 23.64
N GLU A 185 10.62 -4.65 23.86
CA GLU A 185 9.94 -5.39 24.93
C GLU A 185 10.06 -6.90 24.74
N GLY A 186 10.00 -7.40 23.50
CA GLY A 186 10.21 -8.80 23.17
C GLY A 186 11.63 -9.28 23.50
N ILE A 187 12.63 -8.49 23.13
CA ILE A 187 14.05 -8.80 23.37
C ILE A 187 14.38 -8.76 24.87
N ILE A 188 13.98 -7.73 25.58
CA ILE A 188 14.29 -7.56 27.02
C ILE A 188 13.44 -8.52 27.87
N GLY A 189 12.19 -8.77 27.48
CA GLY A 189 11.26 -9.65 28.20
C GLY A 189 11.61 -11.13 28.09
N ASP A 190 12.38 -11.54 27.07
CA ASP A 190 12.80 -12.93 26.92
C ASP A 190 13.98 -13.26 27.85
N LYS A 191 13.71 -14.15 28.81
CA LYS A 191 14.69 -14.57 29.82
C LYS A 191 15.93 -15.24 29.23
N ASN A 192 15.85 -15.80 28.03
CA ASN A 192 17.01 -16.44 27.40
C ASN A 192 18.04 -15.43 26.91
N ASN A 193 17.64 -14.18 26.66
CA ASN A 193 18.54 -13.12 26.22
C ASN A 193 19.40 -12.56 27.36
N ASN A 194 18.98 -12.74 28.62
CA ASN A 194 19.69 -12.29 29.82
C ASN A 194 20.04 -10.78 29.80
N LEU A 195 19.16 -9.94 29.25
CA LEU A 195 19.36 -8.50 29.15
C LEU A 195 18.64 -7.75 30.29
N PRO A 196 19.31 -6.88 31.06
CA PRO A 196 18.65 -6.03 32.03
C PRO A 196 17.97 -4.83 31.36
N LEU A 197 16.90 -4.28 31.95
CA LEU A 197 16.30 -3.04 31.47
C LEU A 197 17.15 -1.84 31.94
N THR A 198 18.09 -1.40 31.11
CA THR A 198 18.94 -0.21 31.34
C THR A 198 19.05 0.64 30.07
N ASP A 199 19.45 1.91 30.23
CA ASP A 199 19.65 2.82 29.09
C ASP A 199 20.73 2.28 28.13
N GLU A 200 21.79 1.66 28.65
CA GLU A 200 22.82 1.04 27.81
C GLU A 200 22.26 -0.12 26.98
N THR A 201 21.39 -0.94 27.58
CA THR A 201 20.73 -2.05 26.86
C THR A 201 19.78 -1.52 25.79
N LEU A 202 19.04 -0.45 26.09
CA LEU A 202 18.14 0.18 25.11
C LEU A 202 18.92 0.75 23.93
N GLU A 203 20.04 1.44 24.16
CA GLU A 203 20.91 1.91 23.08
C GLU A 203 21.54 0.75 22.30
N GLU A 204 21.87 -0.35 22.97
CA GLU A 204 22.46 -1.54 22.33
C GLU A 204 21.50 -2.21 21.32
N ILE A 205 20.23 -2.37 21.69
CA ILE A 205 19.24 -3.09 20.86
C ILE A 205 18.61 -2.18 19.80
N ARG A 206 18.65 -0.86 20.00
CA ARG A 206 17.97 0.12 19.15
C ARG A 206 18.39 0.04 17.68
N GLU A 207 19.68 0.14 17.39
CA GLU A 207 20.18 0.12 16.01
C GLU A 207 19.83 -1.18 15.26
N PRO A 208 20.08 -2.39 15.82
CA PRO A 208 19.65 -3.65 15.21
C PRO A 208 18.14 -3.73 14.92
N ILE A 209 17.29 -3.22 15.83
CA ILE A 209 15.84 -3.20 15.61
C ILE A 209 15.47 -2.23 14.49
N PHE A 210 16.06 -1.04 14.43
CA PHE A 210 15.82 -0.11 13.32
C PHE A 210 16.22 -0.71 11.97
N ILE A 211 17.33 -1.44 11.91
CA ILE A 211 17.74 -2.15 10.69
C ILE A 211 16.68 -3.19 10.30
N LEU A 212 16.12 -3.94 11.26
CA LEU A 212 15.02 -4.87 10.99
C LEU A 212 13.79 -4.12 10.44
N LEU A 213 13.35 -3.04 11.08
CA LEU A 213 12.19 -2.25 10.64
C LEU A 213 12.42 -1.68 9.23
N TYR A 214 13.62 -1.21 8.94
CA TYR A 214 14.01 -0.74 7.61
C TYR A 214 13.92 -1.83 6.54
N ARG A 215 14.41 -3.04 6.83
CA ARG A 215 14.27 -4.20 5.95
C ARG A 215 12.80 -4.50 5.65
N ILE A 216 11.95 -4.51 6.69
CA ILE A 216 10.53 -4.82 6.53
C ILE A 216 9.80 -3.74 5.71
N ILE A 217 10.03 -2.46 6.02
CA ILE A 217 9.44 -1.36 5.26
C ILE A 217 9.89 -1.37 3.80
N PHE A 218 11.18 -1.63 3.54
CA PHE A 218 11.70 -1.77 2.19
C PHE A 218 10.99 -2.89 1.42
N ILE A 219 10.76 -4.03 2.07
CA ILE A 219 10.06 -5.17 1.47
C ILE A 219 8.61 -4.81 1.15
N LEU A 220 7.86 -4.25 2.11
CA LEU A 220 6.47 -3.85 1.91
C LEU A 220 6.35 -2.84 0.76
N TYR A 221 7.27 -1.87 0.70
CA TYR A 221 7.36 -0.93 -0.40
C TYR A 221 7.65 -1.62 -1.75
N ALA A 222 8.59 -2.57 -1.78
CA ALA A 222 8.93 -3.30 -2.99
C ALA A 222 7.79 -4.20 -3.48
N GLU A 223 7.04 -4.83 -2.56
CA GLU A 223 5.84 -5.60 -2.89
C GLU A 223 4.73 -4.72 -3.47
N ASP A 224 4.38 -3.59 -2.82
CA ASP A 224 3.29 -2.71 -3.28
C ASP A 224 3.59 -1.98 -4.59
N ARG A 225 4.89 -1.76 -4.89
CA ARG A 225 5.37 -1.20 -6.17
C ARG A 225 5.56 -2.26 -7.26
N GLY A 226 5.38 -3.54 -6.96
CA GLY A 226 5.59 -4.64 -7.91
C GLY A 226 7.05 -4.81 -8.34
N ILE A 227 7.99 -4.38 -7.49
CA ILE A 227 9.43 -4.63 -7.67
C ILE A 227 9.73 -6.10 -7.40
N PHE A 228 9.06 -6.67 -6.40
CA PHE A 228 9.12 -8.10 -6.10
C PHE A 228 7.98 -8.86 -6.81
N PRO A 229 8.21 -10.15 -7.16
CA PRO A 229 7.29 -10.93 -7.98
C PRO A 229 6.10 -11.46 -7.17
N VAL A 230 5.29 -10.57 -6.60
CA VAL A 230 4.11 -10.91 -5.77
C VAL A 230 3.06 -11.74 -6.50
N ASP A 231 3.04 -11.68 -7.83
CA ASP A 231 2.15 -12.47 -8.69
C ASP A 231 2.68 -13.90 -8.94
N ASN A 232 3.94 -14.20 -8.58
CA ASN A 232 4.48 -15.56 -8.64
C ASN A 232 4.03 -16.35 -7.40
N LYS A 233 3.45 -17.53 -7.63
CA LYS A 233 2.88 -18.36 -6.57
C LYS A 233 3.90 -18.77 -5.49
N ILE A 234 5.12 -19.14 -5.89
CA ILE A 234 6.18 -19.53 -4.95
C ILE A 234 6.55 -18.34 -4.07
N TYR A 235 6.74 -17.15 -4.66
CA TYR A 235 6.99 -15.94 -3.91
C TYR A 235 5.86 -15.63 -2.93
N GLN A 236 4.62 -15.65 -3.41
CA GLN A 236 3.44 -15.35 -2.62
C GLN A 236 3.31 -16.28 -1.40
N GLU A 237 3.40 -17.59 -1.64
CA GLU A 237 3.16 -18.60 -0.60
C GLU A 237 4.30 -18.71 0.41
N GLU A 238 5.56 -18.52 -0.02
CA GLU A 238 6.71 -18.80 0.85
C GLU A 238 7.37 -17.55 1.43
N PHE A 239 7.25 -16.40 0.76
CA PHE A 239 8.05 -15.22 1.06
C PHE A 239 7.20 -14.00 1.37
N SER A 240 6.11 -13.78 0.64
CA SER A 240 5.41 -12.50 0.66
C SER A 240 4.95 -12.09 2.07
N LEU A 241 5.20 -10.83 2.45
CA LEU A 241 4.68 -10.24 3.68
C LEU A 241 3.23 -9.80 3.51
N LYS A 242 2.86 -9.36 2.30
CA LYS A 242 1.47 -9.09 1.94
C LYS A 242 0.57 -10.33 2.04
N TRP A 243 1.07 -11.52 1.73
CA TRP A 243 0.33 -12.76 1.97
C TRP A 243 0.02 -12.95 3.47
N ILE A 244 0.98 -12.64 4.34
CA ILE A 244 0.75 -12.67 5.80
C ILE A 244 -0.37 -11.67 6.11
N LYS A 245 -0.29 -10.41 5.65
CA LYS A 245 -1.36 -9.40 5.82
C LYS A 245 -2.74 -9.93 5.40
N GLU A 246 -2.87 -10.55 4.24
CA GLU A 246 -4.14 -11.04 3.70
C GLU A 246 -4.68 -12.28 4.43
N GLU A 247 -3.86 -13.27 4.73
CA GLU A 247 -4.32 -14.50 5.41
C GLU A 247 -4.44 -14.32 6.94
N TRP A 248 -3.59 -13.50 7.54
CA TRP A 248 -3.50 -13.30 8.98
C TRP A 248 -4.43 -12.20 9.50
N LEU A 249 -4.53 -11.04 8.83
CA LEU A 249 -5.30 -9.89 9.35
C LEU A 249 -6.70 -9.80 8.76
N LEU A 250 -6.87 -10.17 7.49
CA LEU A 250 -8.17 -10.07 6.80
C LEU A 250 -9.04 -11.32 6.98
N LYS A 251 -8.42 -12.52 7.02
CA LYS A 251 -9.14 -13.80 7.00
C LYS A 251 -9.16 -14.53 8.35
N SER A 252 -8.70 -13.90 9.44
CA SER A 252 -8.51 -14.55 10.74
C SER A 252 -9.81 -14.85 11.50
N ALA A 253 -10.59 -15.78 10.98
CA ALA A 253 -11.55 -16.54 11.77
C ALA A 253 -10.87 -17.62 12.64
N ASN A 254 -9.56 -17.89 12.44
CA ASN A 254 -8.87 -19.00 13.10
C ASN A 254 -7.54 -18.60 13.76
N ILE A 255 -7.64 -18.07 14.98
CA ILE A 255 -6.52 -17.62 15.82
C ILE A 255 -5.47 -18.72 16.08
N LYS A 256 -5.87 -20.01 16.06
CA LYS A 256 -4.94 -21.14 16.28
C LYS A 256 -3.91 -21.28 15.15
N LYS A 257 -4.32 -21.11 13.89
CA LYS A 257 -3.39 -21.13 12.75
C LYS A 257 -2.35 -19.99 12.81
N LEU A 258 -2.71 -18.86 13.43
CA LEU A 258 -1.84 -17.69 13.55
C LEU A 258 -0.69 -17.95 14.54
N ALA A 259 -0.95 -18.68 15.62
CA ALA A 259 0.05 -19.00 16.64
C ALA A 259 1.07 -20.07 16.16
N GLU A 260 0.68 -20.89 15.19
CA GLU A 260 1.55 -21.92 14.57
C GLU A 260 2.45 -21.34 13.46
N PHE A 261 2.23 -20.09 13.04
CA PHE A 261 2.98 -19.46 11.96
C PHE A 261 4.27 -18.84 12.47
N ASP A 262 5.40 -19.43 12.12
CA ASP A 262 6.75 -18.93 12.45
C ASP A 262 7.13 -17.75 11.54
N VAL A 263 6.79 -16.55 11.99
CA VAL A 263 7.01 -15.29 11.27
C VAL A 263 8.50 -15.02 11.10
N GLU A 264 9.27 -15.27 12.15
CA GLU A 264 10.71 -15.03 12.16
C GLU A 264 11.40 -15.86 11.08
N LYS A 265 11.09 -17.16 11.02
CA LYS A 265 11.65 -18.06 10.00
C LYS A 265 11.31 -17.59 8.58
N ARG A 266 10.08 -17.14 8.34
CA ARG A 266 9.68 -16.61 7.04
C ARG A 266 10.42 -15.33 6.68
N ILE A 267 10.51 -14.38 7.61
CA ILE A 267 11.27 -13.13 7.43
C ILE A 267 12.74 -13.44 7.13
N LYS A 268 13.38 -14.35 7.88
CA LYS A 268 14.76 -14.78 7.64
C LYS A 268 14.94 -15.43 6.26
N LYS A 269 13.97 -16.25 5.84
CA LYS A 269 13.96 -16.87 4.49
C LYS A 269 13.90 -15.80 3.40
N LEU A 270 13.04 -14.80 3.56
CA LEU A 270 12.93 -13.65 2.65
C LEU A 270 14.21 -12.80 2.62
N PHE A 271 14.83 -12.53 3.77
CA PHE A 271 16.10 -11.82 3.81
C PHE A 271 17.19 -12.59 3.05
N ARG A 272 17.22 -13.93 3.15
CA ARG A 272 18.12 -14.76 2.33
C ARG A 272 17.82 -14.63 0.84
N LEU A 273 16.57 -14.74 0.43
CA LEU A 273 16.18 -14.58 -0.97
C LEU A 273 16.63 -13.22 -1.53
N ILE A 274 16.46 -12.14 -0.76
CA ILE A 274 16.87 -10.79 -1.16
C ILE A 274 18.40 -10.69 -1.25
N GLU A 275 19.13 -11.25 -0.28
CA GLU A 275 20.60 -11.19 -0.22
C GLU A 275 21.27 -11.94 -1.38
N ILE A 276 20.85 -13.18 -1.66
CA ILE A 276 21.57 -14.07 -2.60
C ILE A 276 20.80 -14.41 -3.89
N GLY A 277 19.51 -14.08 -3.96
CA GLY A 277 18.66 -14.44 -5.09
C GLY A 277 18.09 -15.87 -5.01
N SER A 278 17.16 -16.19 -5.91
CA SER A 278 16.46 -17.49 -5.91
C SER A 278 17.32 -18.64 -6.43
N GLU A 279 18.22 -18.38 -7.37
CA GLU A 279 19.10 -19.40 -7.96
C GLU A 279 20.06 -19.99 -6.90
N GLU A 280 20.63 -19.16 -6.03
CA GLU A 280 21.48 -19.59 -4.91
C GLU A 280 20.69 -20.25 -3.76
N LEU A 281 19.36 -20.27 -3.86
CA LEU A 281 18.44 -20.98 -2.96
C LEU A 281 17.88 -22.27 -3.57
N ASP A 282 18.48 -22.75 -4.66
CA ASP A 282 18.11 -23.98 -5.38
C ASP A 282 16.70 -23.95 -6.00
N TYR A 283 16.14 -22.76 -6.28
CA TYR A 283 14.92 -22.66 -7.08
C TYR A 283 15.22 -22.76 -8.56
N ASP A 284 14.37 -23.51 -9.28
CA ASP A 284 14.39 -23.53 -10.74
C ASP A 284 14.04 -22.13 -11.29
N LYS A 285 14.90 -21.62 -12.17
CA LYS A 285 14.77 -20.28 -12.77
C LYS A 285 13.48 -20.12 -13.57
N ASP A 286 13.03 -21.19 -14.23
CA ASP A 286 11.83 -21.18 -15.06
C ASP A 286 10.55 -21.18 -14.21
N GLU A 287 10.62 -21.68 -12.97
CA GLU A 287 9.50 -21.65 -12.02
C GLU A 287 9.48 -20.38 -11.15
N PHE A 288 10.65 -19.97 -10.65
CA PHE A 288 10.79 -18.81 -9.79
C PHE A 288 12.17 -18.16 -9.90
N PHE A 289 12.17 -16.97 -10.49
CA PHE A 289 13.35 -16.13 -10.58
C PHE A 289 13.19 -14.82 -9.80
N MET A 290 14.08 -14.60 -8.84
CA MET A 290 14.31 -13.31 -8.21
C MET A 290 15.81 -13.09 -8.09
N ARG A 291 16.31 -12.04 -8.74
CA ARG A 291 17.70 -11.61 -8.60
C ARG A 291 18.00 -11.18 -7.17
N SER A 292 19.28 -11.24 -6.78
CA SER A 292 19.73 -10.58 -5.56
C SER A 292 19.57 -9.07 -5.65
N TYR A 293 19.20 -8.48 -4.53
CA TYR A 293 19.16 -7.04 -4.30
C TYR A 293 20.29 -6.70 -3.32
N TYR A 294 21.48 -6.47 -3.88
CA TYR A 294 22.65 -6.10 -3.11
C TYR A 294 22.39 -4.81 -2.32
N GLY A 295 22.56 -4.88 -1.00
CA GLY A 295 22.43 -3.73 -0.12
C GLY A 295 22.96 -4.05 1.26
N ARG A 296 23.73 -3.11 1.84
CA ARG A 296 24.34 -3.28 3.17
C ARG A 296 23.32 -3.64 4.24
N ILE A 297 22.08 -3.19 4.08
CA ILE A 297 21.00 -3.47 5.02
C ILE A 297 20.65 -4.95 5.08
N PHE A 298 20.75 -5.74 4.00
CA PHE A 298 20.41 -7.19 4.00
C PHE A 298 21.63 -8.10 4.18
N ASP A 299 22.83 -7.53 4.22
CA ASP A 299 24.06 -8.28 4.45
C ASP A 299 24.07 -8.83 5.88
N ARG A 300 24.11 -10.16 5.98
CA ARG A 300 24.14 -10.85 7.27
C ARG A 300 25.45 -10.67 8.02
N LYS A 301 26.58 -10.56 7.32
CA LYS A 301 27.88 -10.37 7.97
C LYS A 301 27.96 -9.00 8.64
N ILE A 302 27.24 -8.02 8.09
CA ILE A 302 27.16 -6.66 8.64
C ILE A 302 26.10 -6.56 9.74
N ASN A 303 24.92 -7.16 9.55
CA ASN A 303 23.79 -7.01 10.47
C ASN A 303 23.33 -8.36 11.05
N ASN A 304 24.22 -9.03 11.77
CA ASN A 304 23.96 -10.29 12.48
C ASN A 304 23.52 -10.08 13.94
N LYS A 305 23.70 -8.89 14.52
CA LYS A 305 23.50 -8.67 15.95
C LYS A 305 22.12 -9.07 16.45
N LEU A 306 21.07 -8.85 15.66
CA LEU A 306 19.71 -9.26 16.01
C LEU A 306 19.55 -10.80 16.09
N GLU A 307 20.41 -11.58 15.44
CA GLU A 307 20.40 -13.05 15.50
C GLU A 307 20.88 -13.58 16.87
N GLU A 308 21.47 -12.74 17.71
CA GLU A 308 21.92 -13.07 19.07
C GLU A 308 20.77 -13.08 20.10
N TRP A 309 19.62 -12.51 19.75
CA TRP A 309 18.47 -12.37 20.65
C TRP A 309 17.26 -13.14 20.13
N ASN A 310 16.57 -13.81 21.05
CA ASN A 310 15.25 -14.38 20.78
C ASN A 310 14.20 -13.27 20.83
N ILE A 311 13.30 -13.26 19.86
CA ILE A 311 12.14 -12.38 19.83
C ILE A 311 10.90 -13.26 19.76
N PRO A 312 9.99 -13.20 20.74
CA PRO A 312 8.78 -14.01 20.69
C PRO A 312 7.98 -13.76 19.41
N ASN A 313 7.43 -14.83 18.82
CA ASN A 313 6.65 -14.74 17.58
C ASN A 313 5.46 -13.76 17.69
N SER A 314 4.87 -13.61 18.89
CA SER A 314 3.85 -12.60 19.17
C SER A 314 4.31 -11.16 18.90
N ASN A 315 5.57 -10.84 19.21
CA ASN A 315 6.13 -9.51 19.00
C ASN A 315 6.42 -9.26 17.51
N PHE A 316 6.87 -10.30 16.77
CA PHE A 316 6.96 -10.22 15.31
C PHE A 316 5.60 -9.99 14.64
N LEU A 317 4.58 -10.71 15.11
CA LEU A 317 3.21 -10.55 14.62
C LEU A 317 2.70 -9.12 14.88
N GLU A 318 2.87 -8.62 16.10
CA GLU A 318 2.42 -7.27 16.44
C GLU A 318 3.19 -6.20 15.65
N MET A 319 4.50 -6.37 15.46
CA MET A 319 5.29 -5.51 14.57
C MET A 319 4.75 -5.51 13.14
N LEU A 320 4.50 -6.68 12.55
CA LEU A 320 3.93 -6.75 11.20
C LEU A 320 2.53 -6.12 11.13
N SER A 321 1.71 -6.29 12.18
CA SER A 321 0.43 -5.60 12.31
C SER A 321 0.62 -4.08 12.25
N LEU A 322 1.53 -3.51 13.04
CA LEU A 322 1.79 -2.06 13.06
C LEU A 322 2.30 -1.53 11.71
N LEU A 323 3.11 -2.31 10.99
CA LEU A 323 3.65 -1.89 9.69
C LEU A 323 2.70 -2.14 8.51
N THR A 324 1.68 -2.98 8.65
CA THR A 324 0.78 -3.31 7.53
C THR A 324 -0.60 -2.67 7.64
N ARG A 325 -0.99 -2.22 8.84
CA ARG A 325 -2.25 -1.53 9.10
C ARG A 325 -2.05 -0.38 10.08
N THR A 326 -2.95 0.57 10.01
CA THR A 326 -3.02 1.73 10.91
C THR A 326 -4.46 1.86 11.43
N LYS A 327 -4.68 2.75 12.39
CA LYS A 327 -6.00 3.09 12.90
C LYS A 327 -6.30 4.54 12.54
N ASP A 328 -7.52 4.77 12.07
CA ASP A 328 -8.02 6.13 11.96
C ASP A 328 -8.30 6.75 13.35
N LYS A 329 -8.65 8.04 13.38
CA LYS A 329 -9.00 8.77 14.62
C LYS A 329 -10.18 8.18 15.39
N LYS A 330 -10.96 7.27 14.78
CA LYS A 330 -12.10 6.57 15.37
C LYS A 330 -11.76 5.13 15.80
N GLY A 331 -10.52 4.69 15.57
CA GLY A 331 -10.05 3.35 15.91
C GLY A 331 -10.34 2.28 14.85
N ASN A 332 -10.86 2.65 13.67
CA ASN A 332 -11.07 1.72 12.58
C ASN A 332 -9.73 1.35 11.96
N TYR A 333 -9.48 0.05 11.81
CA TYR A 333 -8.28 -0.42 11.15
C TYR A 333 -8.40 -0.28 9.65
N PHE A 334 -7.34 0.19 9.00
CA PHE A 334 -7.20 0.08 7.56
C PHE A 334 -5.78 -0.28 7.19
N PHE A 335 -5.62 -0.83 5.99
CA PHE A 335 -4.34 -1.29 5.52
C PHE A 335 -3.52 -0.18 4.91
N LEU A 336 -2.23 -0.19 5.23
CA LEU A 336 -1.24 0.64 4.58
C LEU A 336 -0.90 0.03 3.22
N ASP A 337 -0.75 0.89 2.23
CA ASP A 337 -0.18 0.56 0.93
C ASP A 337 0.92 1.58 0.64
N TYR A 338 2.15 1.08 0.66
CA TYR A 338 3.37 1.85 0.60
C TYR A 338 3.60 2.48 -0.78
N SER A 339 2.80 2.12 -1.79
CA SER A 339 2.88 2.77 -3.10
C SER A 339 2.33 4.19 -3.12
N ALA A 340 1.55 4.58 -2.11
CA ALA A 340 1.15 5.97 -1.89
C ALA A 340 2.33 6.85 -1.40
N LEU A 341 3.38 6.24 -0.84
CA LEU A 341 4.56 6.93 -0.32
C LEU A 341 5.62 7.10 -1.43
N GLU A 342 6.30 8.25 -1.42
CA GLU A 342 7.49 8.49 -2.22
C GLU A 342 8.76 8.07 -1.47
N THR A 343 9.85 7.84 -2.19
CA THR A 343 11.17 7.53 -1.59
C THR A 343 11.58 8.56 -0.53
N ARG A 344 11.25 9.85 -0.73
CA ARG A 344 11.55 10.91 0.25
C ARG A 344 10.79 10.72 1.56
N HIS A 345 9.55 10.24 1.50
CA HIS A 345 8.73 9.97 2.69
C HIS A 345 9.29 8.77 3.46
N LEU A 346 9.86 7.76 2.79
CA LEU A 346 10.52 6.67 3.50
C LEU A 346 11.78 7.12 4.23
N GLY A 347 12.52 8.06 3.65
CA GLY A 347 13.74 8.61 4.24
C GLY A 347 13.50 9.41 5.52
N SER A 348 12.34 10.07 5.67
CA SER A 348 12.03 10.92 6.84
C SER A 348 11.43 10.20 8.03
N ILE A 349 11.11 8.90 7.90
CA ILE A 349 10.67 8.05 9.03
C ILE A 349 11.84 7.79 10.00
N TYR A 350 13.05 7.82 9.48
CA TYR A 350 14.32 7.53 10.16
C TYR A 350 15.08 8.82 10.43
#